data_AF-A0A6N2CH85-F1
#
_entry.id   AF-A0A6N2CH85-F1
#
_cell.length_a   1.000
_cell.length_b   1.000
_cell.length_c   1.000
_cell.angle_alpha   90.00
_cell.angle_beta   90.00
_cell.angle_gamma   90.00
#
_symmetry.space_group_name_H-M   'P 1'
#
loop_
_entity.id
_entity.type
_entity.pdbx_description
1 polymer ?
#
loop_
_entity_poly.entity_id
_entity_poly.type
_entity_poly.pdbx_seq_one_letter_code
_entity_poly.pdbx_strand_id
1 'polypeptide(L)'
;MRDALSPPQVKATFRLGSEAYSVEACKGILSEQLISMKEQSMTILKDYITKHNVPNEVPDEPEEFSSEDDGEIPEQPPVKSKKRN
;
A
#
# COMPACT_ATOMS: atom_id res chain seq x y z
N MET A 1 9.78 -44.23 7.12
CA MET A 1 8.77 -43.79 6.13
C MET A 1 9.40 -42.66 5.36
N ARG A 2 9.38 -42.69 4.02
CA ARG A 2 9.90 -41.57 3.22
C ARG A 2 8.85 -40.46 3.29
N ASP A 3 9.17 -39.36 3.94
CA ASP A 3 8.43 -38.11 3.76
C ASP A 3 8.63 -37.69 2.30
N ALA A 4 7.79 -38.21 1.42
CA ALA A 4 7.63 -37.64 0.10
C ALA A 4 7.05 -36.25 0.34
N LEU A 5 7.91 -35.23 0.32
CA LEU A 5 7.52 -33.83 0.35
C LEU A 5 6.60 -33.64 -0.86
N SER A 6 5.29 -33.69 -0.62
CA SER A 6 4.31 -33.39 -1.64
C SER A 6 4.61 -31.99 -2.16
N PRO A 7 4.45 -31.76 -3.48
CA PRO A 7 4.68 -30.44 -4.02
C PRO A 7 3.78 -29.45 -3.26
N PRO A 8 4.31 -28.29 -2.85
CA PRO A 8 3.56 -27.26 -2.15
C PRO A 8 2.27 -26.95 -2.88
N GLN A 9 1.16 -27.12 -2.18
CA GLN A 9 -0.19 -26.97 -2.76
C GLN A 9 -0.60 -25.51 -2.82
N VAL A 10 0.06 -24.68 -2.02
CA VAL A 10 -0.24 -23.26 -1.85
C VAL A 10 1.00 -22.44 -2.22
N LYS A 11 0.83 -21.59 -3.24
CA LYS A 11 1.86 -20.67 -3.73
C LYS A 11 1.24 -19.33 -4.09
N ALA A 12 1.95 -18.25 -3.79
CA ALA A 12 1.57 -16.91 -4.21
C ALA A 12 2.80 -16.09 -4.59
N THR A 13 2.64 -15.21 -5.56
CA THR A 13 3.66 -14.21 -5.90
C THR A 13 3.01 -12.83 -5.86
N PHE A 14 3.56 -11.95 -5.04
CA PHE A 14 3.17 -10.54 -4.97
C PHE A 14 4.11 -9.73 -5.85
N ARG A 15 3.56 -8.89 -6.72
CA ARG A 15 4.29 -7.84 -7.43
C ARG A 15 3.78 -6.48 -6.95
N LEU A 16 4.62 -5.79 -6.19
CA LEU A 16 4.31 -4.49 -5.59
C LEU A 16 5.26 -3.45 -6.22
N GLY A 17 4.76 -2.75 -7.25
CA GLY A 17 5.61 -1.87 -8.06
C GLY A 17 6.74 -2.65 -8.74
N SER A 18 7.98 -2.28 -8.42
CA SER A 18 9.20 -2.96 -8.89
C SER A 18 9.66 -4.12 -8.00
N GLU A 19 9.03 -4.32 -6.83
CA GLU A 19 9.39 -5.38 -5.88
C GLU A 19 8.57 -6.65 -6.15
N ALA A 20 9.22 -7.81 -6.07
CA ALA A 20 8.59 -9.11 -6.27
C ALA A 20 8.87 -10.04 -5.07
N TYR A 21 7.82 -10.60 -4.49
CA TYR A 21 7.89 -11.50 -3.34
C TYR A 21 7.21 -12.81 -3.68
N SER A 22 7.82 -13.93 -3.31
CA SER A 22 7.24 -15.27 -3.50
C SER A 22 7.02 -15.94 -2.16
N VAL A 23 5.85 -16.54 -2.00
CA VAL A 23 5.41 -17.27 -0.82
C VAL A 23 5.09 -18.70 -1.25
N GLU A 24 5.73 -19.67 -0.61
CA GLU A 24 5.56 -21.09 -0.89
C GLU A 24 5.48 -21.86 0.43
N ALA A 25 4.34 -22.52 0.67
CA ALA A 25 4.13 -23.29 1.89
C ALA A 25 4.33 -24.78 1.63
N CYS A 26 5.50 -25.31 1.99
CA CYS A 26 5.92 -26.69 1.69
C CYS A 26 5.59 -27.72 2.79
N LYS A 27 4.99 -27.31 3.91
CA LYS A 27 4.86 -28.17 5.10
C LYS A 27 3.44 -28.18 5.64
N GLY A 28 3.00 -29.37 6.07
CA GLY A 28 1.72 -29.54 6.74
C GLY A 28 0.56 -29.84 5.79
N ILE A 29 -0.63 -29.99 6.35
CA ILE A 29 -1.87 -30.14 5.58
C ILE A 29 -2.27 -28.81 4.91
N LEU A 30 -3.19 -28.86 3.96
CA LEU A 30 -3.62 -27.68 3.18
C LEU A 30 -4.00 -26.47 4.06
N SER A 31 -4.72 -26.69 5.16
CA SER A 31 -5.12 -25.60 6.06
C SER A 31 -3.92 -24.93 6.74
N GLU A 32 -2.93 -25.70 7.18
CA GLU A 32 -1.68 -25.17 7.76
C GLU A 32 -0.88 -24.39 6.70
N GLN A 33 -0.82 -24.90 5.47
CA GLN A 33 -0.20 -24.21 4.35
C GLN A 33 -0.88 -22.87 4.05
N LEU A 34 -2.22 -22.81 4.08
CA LEU A 34 -2.99 -21.59 3.89
C LEU A 34 -2.78 -20.58 5.04
N ILE A 35 -2.74 -21.05 6.29
CA ILE A 35 -2.44 -20.21 7.45
C ILE A 35 -1.04 -19.60 7.31
N SER A 36 -0.05 -20.41 6.98
CA SER A 36 1.33 -19.94 6.79
C SER A 36 1.44 -18.95 5.63
N MET A 37 0.81 -19.23 4.49
CA MET A 37 0.78 -18.29 3.36
C MET A 37 0.15 -16.96 3.77
N LYS A 38 -0.98 -16.99 4.49
CA LYS A 38 -1.65 -15.78 4.98
C LYS A 38 -0.71 -14.96 5.86
N GLU A 39 -0.04 -15.58 6.82
CA GLU A 39 0.86 -14.89 7.75
C GLU A 39 2.03 -14.23 7.01
N GLN A 40 2.71 -14.98 6.13
CA GLN A 40 3.81 -14.44 5.32
C GLN A 40 3.35 -13.31 4.39
N SER A 41 2.19 -13.48 3.75
CA SER A 41 1.62 -12.46 2.88
C SER A 41 1.30 -11.17 3.64
N MET A 42 0.74 -11.30 4.86
CA MET A 42 0.43 -10.14 5.70
C MET A 42 1.70 -9.40 6.12
N THR A 43 2.78 -10.10 6.44
CA THR A 43 4.06 -9.47 6.75
C THR A 43 4.62 -8.71 5.55
N ILE A 44 4.65 -9.32 4.37
CA ILE A 44 5.11 -8.66 3.13
C ILE A 44 4.34 -7.36 2.87
N LEU A 45 3.00 -7.42 2.97
CA LEU A 45 2.16 -6.25 2.74
C LEU A 45 2.37 -5.16 3.78
N LYS A 46 2.48 -5.51 5.07
CA LYS A 46 2.78 -4.56 6.15
C LYS A 46 4.12 -3.88 5.93
N ASP A 47 5.17 -4.66 5.68
CA ASP A 47 6.53 -4.14 5.49
C ASP A 47 6.58 -3.19 4.29
N TYR A 48 5.90 -3.54 3.19
CA TYR A 48 5.81 -2.67 2.02
C TYR A 48 5.08 -1.37 2.34
N ILE A 49 3.93 -1.42 3.04
CA ILE A 49 3.22 -0.20 3.45
C ILE A 49 4.10 0.66 4.37
N THR A 50 4.71 0.08 5.41
CA THR A 50 5.55 0.84 6.36
C THR A 50 6.75 1.49 5.68
N LYS A 51 7.38 0.81 4.73
CA LYS A 51 8.52 1.34 3.97
C LYS A 51 8.15 2.52 3.07
N HIS A 52 6.98 2.46 2.43
CA HIS A 52 6.61 3.41 1.37
C HIS A 52 5.64 4.50 1.84
N ASN A 53 4.94 4.28 2.94
CA ASN A 53 3.96 5.20 3.51
C ASN A 53 4.58 6.04 4.63
N VAL A 54 5.85 6.46 4.44
CA VAL A 54 6.48 7.48 5.28
C VAL A 54 5.50 8.65 5.38
N PRO A 55 5.08 9.06 6.60
CA PRO A 55 4.21 10.22 6.74
C PRO A 55 4.96 11.36 6.05
N ASN A 56 4.37 11.87 4.97
CA ASN A 56 4.86 13.04 4.29
C ASN A 56 5.06 14.07 5.40
N GLU A 57 6.32 14.44 5.68
CA GLU A 57 6.68 15.36 6.75
C GLU A 57 5.80 16.60 6.56
N VAL A 58 4.75 16.69 7.37
CA VAL A 58 3.98 17.92 7.50
C VAL A 58 5.02 18.87 8.08
N PRO A 59 5.43 19.93 7.37
CA PRO A 59 6.27 20.94 7.99
C PRO A 59 5.50 21.44 9.20
N ASP A 60 6.08 21.31 10.40
CA ASP A 60 5.58 22.00 11.58
C ASP A 60 5.77 23.51 11.33
N GLU A 61 4.86 24.13 10.60
CA GLU A 61 4.69 25.57 10.61
C GLU A 61 3.46 25.90 11.45
N PRO A 62 3.63 26.48 12.66
CA PRO A 62 2.55 27.22 13.28
C PRO A 62 2.41 28.52 12.49
N GLU A 63 1.58 28.52 11.45
CA GLU A 63 1.13 29.76 10.85
C GLU A 63 0.12 30.42 11.81
N GLU A 64 0.65 31.10 12.83
CA GLU A 64 -0.06 32.20 13.50
C GLU A 64 -0.25 33.34 12.48
N PHE A 65 -1.17 33.15 11.52
CA PHE A 65 -1.74 34.29 10.80
C PHE A 65 -2.81 34.93 11.68
N SER A 66 -2.33 35.74 12.62
CA SER A 66 -3.14 36.81 13.19
C SER A 66 -3.29 37.90 12.13
N SER A 67 -4.44 37.93 11.46
CA SER A 67 -5.03 39.16 10.95
C SER A 67 -6.51 38.92 10.68
N GLU A 68 -7.32 39.47 11.58
CA GLU A 68 -8.72 39.82 11.39
C GLU A 68 -8.88 40.60 10.07
N ASP A 69 -9.54 40.00 9.07
CA ASP A 69 -10.15 40.76 7.99
C ASP A 69 -11.41 40.02 7.50
N ASP A 70 -12.50 40.79 7.53
CA ASP A 70 -13.88 40.47 7.26
C ASP A 70 -14.12 40.32 5.74
N GLY A 71 -15.16 39.58 5.35
CA GLY A 71 -15.72 39.71 3.99
C GLY A 71 -15.72 38.44 3.13
N GLU A 72 -16.86 37.74 3.22
CA GLU A 72 -17.68 37.24 2.11
C GLU A 72 -16.97 36.74 0.82
N ILE A 73 -17.10 35.41 0.63
CA ILE A 73 -16.85 34.63 -0.57
C ILE A 73 -17.44 35.31 -1.82
N PRO A 74 -16.75 35.29 -2.97
CA PRO A 74 -17.45 35.20 -4.25
C PRO A 74 -17.15 33.89 -4.98
N GLU A 75 -18.23 33.15 -5.24
CA GLU A 75 -18.29 32.02 -6.15
C GLU A 75 -17.84 32.41 -7.58
N GLN A 76 -16.93 31.61 -8.15
CA GLN A 76 -16.73 31.37 -9.59
C GLN A 76 -16.30 32.55 -10.50
N PRO A 77 -15.47 32.29 -11.55
CA PRO A 77 -16.06 31.80 -12.81
C PRO A 77 -15.25 30.68 -13.50
N PRO A 78 -15.93 29.82 -14.29
CA PRO A 78 -15.27 28.91 -15.22
C PRO A 78 -14.74 29.75 -16.38
N VAL A 79 -13.59 29.41 -16.98
CA VAL A 79 -13.46 29.34 -18.45
C VAL A 79 -12.08 28.88 -18.95
N LYS A 80 -12.16 27.83 -19.78
CA LYS A 80 -11.54 27.67 -21.11
C LYS A 80 -10.01 27.48 -21.16
N SER A 81 -9.61 26.27 -21.51
CA SER A 81 -8.42 26.03 -22.32
C SER A 81 -8.64 24.85 -23.27
N LYS A 82 -8.98 25.15 -24.54
CA LYS A 82 -8.55 24.31 -25.65
C LYS A 82 -8.45 25.13 -26.95
N LYS A 83 -7.23 25.12 -27.48
CA LYS A 83 -6.74 25.80 -28.68
C LYS A 83 -6.93 24.89 -29.90
N ARG A 84 -7.17 25.47 -31.09
CA ARG A 84 -6.35 25.32 -32.32
C ARG A 84 -7.17 25.30 -33.63
N ASN A 85 -6.74 26.21 -34.53
CA ASN A 85 -6.93 26.36 -35.98
C ASN A 85 -8.30 26.80 -36.48
#